data_AF-A0A7C4XMH8-F1
#
_entry.id   AF-A0A7C4XMH8-F1
#
_cell.length_a   1.000
_cell.length_b   1.000
_cell.length_c   1.000
_cell.angle_alpha   90.00
_cell.angle_beta   90.00
_cell.angle_gamma   90.00
#
_symmetry.space_group_name_H-M   'P 1'
#
loop_
_entity.id
_entity.type
_entity.pdbx_description
1 polymer ?
#
loop_
_entity_poly.entity_id
_entity_poly.type
_entity_poly.pdbx_seq_one_letter_code
_entity_poly.pdbx_strand_id
1 'polypeptide(L)'
;MTALAERLGYRPEDRLLIVNCDDLGSTRSANVAVYHALRDGVATSASLMVPAPWARDAAAMYRGEDVGVHLTLNAEWETYRWGPITHSPSLLDGDGGFPRTVADVWDHADLDEVRKECRAQLERAIYWGFDVSHLDSHMGTLQLRADFFDVYLELAVD
;
A
#
# COMPACT_ATOMS: atom_id res chain seq x y z
N MET A 1 9.19 29.44 5.57
CA MET A 1 8.11 28.61 4.99
C MET A 1 7.09 28.38 6.09
N THR A 2 5.80 28.58 5.83
CA THR A 2 4.72 28.25 6.77
C THR A 2 4.59 26.73 6.90
N ALA A 3 4.26 26.23 8.09
CA ALA A 3 4.07 24.79 8.29
C ALA A 3 2.89 24.27 7.47
N LEU A 4 2.91 22.99 7.09
CA LEU A 4 1.83 22.35 6.33
C LEU A 4 0.46 22.52 7.02
N ALA A 5 0.40 22.38 8.35
CA ALA A 5 -0.82 22.55 9.13
C ALA A 5 -1.44 23.94 8.96
N GLU A 6 -0.63 25.01 9.03
CA GLU A 6 -1.12 26.38 8.82
C GLU A 6 -1.60 26.60 7.38
N ARG A 7 -0.93 26.00 6.39
CA ARG A 7 -1.35 26.06 4.98
C ARG A 7 -2.68 25.36 4.73
N LEU A 8 -3.00 24.35 5.54
CA LEU A 8 -4.29 23.65 5.53
C LEU A 8 -5.38 24.38 6.34
N GLY A 9 -5.06 25.54 6.93
CA GLY A 9 -6.02 26.38 7.66
C GLY A 9 -6.10 26.11 9.17
N TYR A 10 -5.23 25.26 9.71
CA TYR A 10 -5.14 25.01 11.15
C TYR A 10 -4.30 26.06 11.87
N ARG A 11 -4.48 26.17 13.18
CA ARG A 11 -3.67 27.07 14.01
C ARG A 11 -2.31 26.44 14.31
N PRO A 12 -1.26 27.24 14.57
CA PRO A 12 0.08 26.73 14.90
C PRO A 12 0.14 25.72 16.05
N GLU A 13 -0.81 25.82 16.99
CA GLU A 13 -0.91 24.97 18.19
C GLU A 13 -1.85 23.76 18.06
N ASP A 14 -2.57 23.61 16.94
CA ASP A 14 -3.48 22.49 16.74
C ASP A 14 -2.68 21.17 16.61
N ARG A 15 -3.19 20.10 17.22
CA ARG A 15 -2.62 18.76 17.10
C ARG A 15 -3.43 17.95 16.08
N LEU A 16 -2.81 17.64 14.96
CA LEU A 16 -3.40 16.86 13.88
C LEU A 16 -2.89 15.41 13.96
N LEU A 17 -3.78 14.46 13.68
CA LEU A 17 -3.46 13.04 13.72
C LEU A 17 -4.13 12.35 12.54
N ILE A 18 -3.35 11.56 11.81
CA ILE A 18 -3.83 10.58 10.84
C ILE A 18 -3.69 9.22 11.51
N VAL A 19 -4.77 8.48 11.60
CA VAL A 19 -4.81 7.10 12.08
C VAL A 19 -5.05 6.22 10.86
N ASN A 20 -3.97 5.71 10.27
CA ASN A 20 -4.06 4.80 9.14
C ASN A 20 -4.26 3.36 9.61
N CYS A 21 -5.10 2.62 8.91
CA CYS A 21 -5.21 1.17 9.03
C CYS A 21 -4.54 0.48 7.84
N ASP A 22 -3.43 -0.20 8.12
CA ASP A 22 -2.67 -0.95 7.13
C ASP A 22 -3.38 -2.28 6.77
N ASP A 23 -2.90 -2.91 5.70
CA ASP A 23 -3.26 -4.27 5.27
C ASP A 23 -4.73 -4.50 4.90
N LEU A 24 -5.43 -3.45 4.44
CA LEU A 24 -6.71 -3.64 3.76
C LEU A 24 -6.50 -4.53 2.53
N GLY A 25 -7.32 -5.56 2.36
CA GLY A 25 -7.18 -6.55 1.28
C GLY A 25 -6.36 -7.79 1.66
N SER A 26 -5.64 -7.78 2.78
CA SER A 26 -4.84 -8.93 3.23
C SER A 26 -5.70 -10.16 3.50
N THR A 27 -6.77 -10.02 4.28
CA THR A 27 -7.73 -11.08 4.63
C THR A 27 -9.14 -10.51 4.70
N ARG A 28 -10.16 -11.38 4.59
CA ARG A 28 -11.55 -10.94 4.80
C ARG A 28 -11.78 -10.35 6.19
N SER A 29 -11.16 -10.94 7.21
CA SER A 29 -11.24 -10.44 8.59
C SER A 29 -10.62 -9.05 8.71
N ALA A 30 -9.48 -8.82 8.06
CA ALA A 30 -8.86 -7.49 8.00
C ALA A 30 -9.78 -6.49 7.31
N ASN A 31 -10.37 -6.83 6.15
CA ASN A 31 -11.32 -5.96 5.46
C ASN A 31 -12.47 -5.51 6.36
N VAL A 32 -13.12 -6.47 7.04
CA VAL A 32 -14.22 -6.18 7.96
C VAL A 32 -13.75 -5.28 9.10
N ALA A 33 -12.60 -5.56 9.71
CA ALA A 33 -12.07 -4.77 10.81
C ALA A 33 -11.67 -3.35 10.39
N VAL A 34 -10.98 -3.20 9.26
CA VAL A 34 -10.54 -1.90 8.73
C VAL A 34 -11.75 -1.03 8.39
N TYR A 35 -12.73 -1.56 7.65
CA TYR A 35 -13.93 -0.78 7.33
C TYR A 35 -14.77 -0.44 8.57
N HIS A 36 -14.83 -1.33 9.57
CA HIS A 36 -15.45 -1.00 10.85
C HIS A 36 -14.67 0.13 11.55
N ALA A 37 -13.34 0.09 11.55
CA ALA A 37 -12.51 1.14 12.15
C ALA A 37 -12.68 2.50 11.44
N LEU A 38 -12.85 2.52 10.12
CA LEU A 38 -13.09 3.73 9.32
C LEU A 38 -14.49 4.32 9.52
N ARG A 39 -15.51 3.46 9.62
CA ARG A 39 -16.92 3.90 9.64
C ARG A 39 -17.44 4.17 11.03
N ASP A 40 -17.02 3.35 11.99
CA ASP A 40 -17.55 3.30 13.35
C ASP A 40 -16.45 3.48 14.42
N GLY A 41 -15.18 3.62 14.00
CA GLY A 41 -14.03 3.72 14.89
C GLY A 41 -13.29 5.06 14.80
N VAL A 42 -11.98 5.01 15.07
CA VAL A 42 -11.10 6.20 15.14
C VAL A 42 -10.15 6.30 13.94
N ALA A 43 -10.20 5.34 13.01
CA ALA A 43 -9.35 5.36 11.84
C ALA A 43 -9.77 6.50 10.92
N THR A 44 -8.79 7.22 10.39
CA THR A 44 -9.02 8.33 9.46
C THR A 44 -8.76 7.94 8.02
N SER A 45 -7.93 6.91 7.80
CA SER A 45 -7.56 6.41 6.47
C SER A 45 -7.19 4.92 6.54
N ALA A 46 -7.07 4.28 5.38
CA ALA A 46 -6.51 2.94 5.26
C ALA A 46 -5.70 2.80 3.98
N SER A 47 -4.91 1.73 3.86
CA SER A 47 -4.11 1.47 2.66
C SER A 47 -4.33 0.04 2.13
N LEU A 48 -4.63 -0.07 0.83
CA LEU A 48 -4.99 -1.32 0.16
C LEU A 48 -3.77 -2.07 -0.37
N MET A 49 -3.61 -3.33 0.05
CA MET A 49 -2.69 -4.29 -0.57
C MET A 49 -3.33 -4.90 -1.82
N VAL A 50 -3.09 -4.31 -2.97
CA VAL A 50 -3.70 -4.73 -4.24
C VAL A 50 -3.39 -6.18 -4.64
N PRO A 51 -2.16 -6.70 -4.45
CA PRO A 51 -1.85 -8.09 -4.81
C PRO A 51 -2.49 -9.12 -3.87
N ALA A 52 -2.95 -8.71 -2.69
CA ALA A 52 -3.38 -9.63 -1.65
C ALA A 52 -4.71 -10.34 -2.00
N PRO A 53 -4.95 -11.57 -1.49
CA PRO A 53 -6.05 -12.41 -1.97
C PRO A 53 -7.46 -11.83 -1.76
N TRP A 54 -7.65 -10.91 -0.81
CA TRP A 54 -8.94 -10.29 -0.50
C TRP A 54 -9.05 -8.82 -0.94
N ALA A 55 -8.12 -8.34 -1.77
CA ALA A 55 -8.14 -6.95 -2.25
C ALA A 55 -9.41 -6.65 -3.08
N ARG A 56 -9.89 -7.62 -3.86
CA ARG A 56 -11.13 -7.48 -4.63
C ARG A 56 -12.39 -7.45 -3.75
N ASP A 57 -12.38 -8.17 -2.63
CA ASP A 57 -13.44 -8.11 -1.62
C ASP A 57 -13.46 -6.73 -0.94
N ALA A 58 -12.28 -6.18 -0.61
CA ALA A 58 -12.17 -4.81 -0.11
C ALA A 58 -12.77 -3.81 -1.11
N ALA A 59 -12.40 -3.90 -2.39
CA ALA A 59 -12.96 -3.06 -3.44
C ALA A 59 -14.50 -3.12 -3.52
N ALA A 60 -15.09 -4.31 -3.37
CA ALA A 60 -16.55 -4.47 -3.38
C ALA A 60 -17.23 -3.85 -2.14
N MET A 61 -16.50 -3.68 -1.03
CA MET A 61 -16.98 -3.08 0.20
C MET A 61 -16.79 -1.55 0.24
N TYR A 62 -16.01 -0.97 -0.66
CA TYR A 62 -15.65 0.45 -0.68
C TYR A 62 -16.86 1.37 -0.92
N ARG A 63 -16.93 2.49 -0.20
CA ARG A 63 -18.03 3.48 -0.27
C ARG A 63 -17.55 4.92 -0.43
N GLY A 64 -16.27 5.13 -0.74
CA GLY A 64 -15.67 6.47 -0.85
C GLY A 64 -14.90 6.92 0.40
N GLU A 65 -14.46 5.99 1.25
CA GLU A 65 -13.56 6.28 2.35
C GLU A 65 -12.17 6.77 1.86
N ASP A 66 -11.39 7.38 2.75
CA ASP A 66 -10.01 7.77 2.49
C ASP A 66 -9.12 6.53 2.46
N VAL A 67 -8.81 6.05 1.25
CA VAL A 67 -8.04 4.83 1.02
C VAL A 67 -6.89 5.09 0.06
N GLY A 68 -5.67 4.82 0.54
CA GLY A 68 -4.45 4.81 -0.24
C GLY A 68 -4.11 3.42 -0.77
N VAL A 69 -2.93 3.29 -1.37
CA VAL A 69 -2.38 2.00 -1.82
C VAL A 69 -1.17 1.62 -0.96
N HIS A 70 -1.26 0.44 -0.36
CA HIS A 70 -0.18 -0.21 0.37
C HIS A 70 0.71 -0.97 -0.62
N LEU A 71 1.70 -0.26 -1.19
CA LEU A 71 2.57 -0.83 -2.21
C LEU A 71 3.29 -2.05 -1.66
N THR A 72 3.00 -3.21 -2.25
CA THR A 72 3.35 -4.52 -1.71
C THR A 72 4.32 -5.24 -2.63
N LEU A 73 5.51 -5.58 -2.12
CA LEU A 73 6.57 -6.26 -2.87
C LEU A 73 7.12 -7.51 -2.16
N ASN A 74 6.55 -7.83 -1.00
CA ASN A 74 6.90 -9.00 -0.19
C ASN A 74 5.61 -9.68 0.29
N ALA A 75 5.73 -10.96 0.66
CA ALA A 75 4.68 -11.76 1.27
C ALA A 75 5.31 -12.56 2.41
N GLU A 76 5.11 -12.18 3.66
CA GLU A 76 5.87 -12.64 4.81
C GLU A 76 5.46 -14.03 5.35
N TRP A 77 4.23 -14.46 5.05
CA TRP A 77 3.68 -15.70 5.58
C TRP A 77 4.11 -16.94 4.80
N GLU A 78 4.17 -18.08 5.49
CA GLU A 78 4.57 -19.36 4.89
C GLU A 78 3.48 -19.99 4.01
N THR A 79 2.24 -20.03 4.49
CA THR A 79 1.15 -20.75 3.81
C THR A 79 0.09 -19.82 3.22
N TYR A 80 0.27 -18.51 3.36
CA TYR A 80 -0.69 -17.51 2.90
C TYR A 80 0.05 -16.49 2.04
N ARG A 81 0.03 -16.73 0.74
CA ARG A 81 0.95 -16.12 -0.23
C ARG A 81 0.20 -15.26 -1.23
N TRP A 82 0.87 -14.24 -1.72
CA TRP A 82 0.48 -13.43 -2.88
C TRP A 82 1.73 -13.08 -3.69
N GLY A 83 1.54 -12.69 -4.94
CA GLY A 83 2.63 -12.41 -5.87
C GLY A 83 2.33 -11.20 -6.77
N PRO A 84 3.27 -10.84 -7.63
CA PRO A 84 3.13 -9.69 -8.52
C PRO A 84 1.92 -9.82 -9.43
N ILE A 85 1.23 -8.71 -9.66
CA ILE A 85 0.09 -8.64 -10.59
C ILE A 85 0.54 -8.39 -12.03
N THR A 86 1.84 -8.17 -12.22
CA THR A 86 2.52 -8.04 -13.51
C THR A 86 3.47 -9.23 -13.75
N HIS A 87 3.94 -9.38 -14.99
CA HIS A 87 5.04 -10.29 -15.28
C HIS A 87 6.36 -9.64 -14.84
N SER A 88 6.82 -10.02 -13.63
CA SER A 88 8.03 -9.50 -12.96
C SER A 88 8.80 -10.64 -12.26
N PRO A 89 9.58 -11.43 -13.01
CA PRO A 89 10.31 -12.57 -12.46
C PRO A 89 11.29 -12.26 -11.33
N SER A 90 11.88 -11.06 -11.28
CA SER A 90 12.79 -10.66 -10.19
C SER A 90 12.08 -10.44 -8.86
N LEU A 91 10.74 -10.31 -8.89
CA LEU A 91 9.88 -10.16 -7.72
C LEU A 91 9.26 -11.48 -7.25
N LEU A 92 9.82 -12.63 -7.65
CA LEU A 92 9.36 -13.95 -7.24
C LEU A 92 10.43 -14.67 -6.44
N ASP A 93 10.02 -15.40 -5.39
CA ASP A 93 10.93 -16.21 -4.56
C ASP A 93 10.96 -17.70 -4.92
N GLY A 94 10.23 -18.09 -5.97
CA GLY A 94 10.11 -19.46 -6.42
C GLY A 94 9.08 -20.30 -5.65
N ASP A 95 8.48 -19.78 -4.56
CA ASP A 95 7.43 -20.43 -3.76
C ASP A 95 6.03 -19.89 -4.12
N GLY A 96 5.85 -19.47 -5.37
CA GLY A 96 4.57 -19.03 -5.92
C GLY A 96 4.12 -17.63 -5.51
N GLY A 97 5.01 -16.77 -5.00
CA GLY A 97 4.68 -15.41 -4.59
C GLY A 97 5.88 -14.48 -4.52
N PHE A 98 5.67 -13.32 -3.91
CA PHE A 98 6.74 -12.35 -3.60
C PHE A 98 7.73 -12.90 -2.56
N PRO A 99 8.98 -12.40 -2.52
CA PRO A 99 9.91 -12.68 -1.44
C PRO A 99 9.33 -12.53 -0.04
N ARG A 100 9.76 -13.41 0.87
CA ARG A 100 9.29 -13.41 2.27
C ARG A 100 9.81 -12.24 3.09
N THR A 101 10.98 -11.73 2.74
CA THR A 101 11.65 -10.70 3.53
C THR A 101 11.99 -9.50 2.67
N VAL A 102 12.00 -8.33 3.30
CA VAL A 102 12.43 -7.08 2.67
C VAL A 102 13.86 -7.18 2.12
N ALA A 103 14.76 -7.86 2.86
CA ALA A 103 16.14 -8.06 2.42
C ALA A 103 16.23 -8.88 1.13
N ASP A 104 15.39 -9.90 0.98
CA ASP A 104 15.38 -10.74 -0.22
C ASP A 104 14.85 -9.98 -1.45
N VAL A 105 13.83 -9.12 -1.28
CA VAL A 105 13.41 -8.17 -2.33
C VAL A 105 14.58 -7.28 -2.72
N TRP A 106 15.27 -6.72 -1.74
CA TRP A 106 16.39 -5.81 -1.95
C TRP A 106 17.56 -6.45 -2.69
N ASP A 107 17.88 -7.70 -2.39
CA ASP A 107 19.06 -8.37 -2.94
C ASP A 107 18.86 -8.77 -4.42
N HIS A 108 17.61 -8.98 -4.86
CA HIS A 108 17.32 -9.60 -6.15
C HIS A 108 16.42 -8.81 -7.10
N ALA A 109 15.62 -7.85 -6.60
CA ALA A 109 14.64 -7.17 -7.44
C ALA A 109 15.29 -6.22 -8.46
N ASP A 110 14.78 -6.28 -9.69
CA ASP A 110 15.05 -5.28 -10.72
C ASP A 110 14.16 -4.05 -10.48
N LEU A 111 14.76 -2.86 -10.35
CA LEU A 111 14.02 -1.63 -10.06
C LEU A 111 13.03 -1.24 -11.17
N ASP A 112 13.24 -1.66 -12.41
CA ASP A 112 12.27 -1.42 -13.49
C ASP A 112 11.03 -2.32 -13.33
N GLU A 113 11.23 -3.55 -12.87
CA GLU A 113 10.12 -4.46 -12.51
C GLU A 113 9.37 -3.97 -11.27
N VAL A 114 10.09 -3.45 -10.28
CA VAL A 114 9.50 -2.80 -9.09
C VAL A 114 8.60 -1.64 -9.51
N ARG A 115 9.12 -0.71 -10.33
CA ARG A 115 8.37 0.46 -10.81
C ARG A 115 7.11 0.04 -11.57
N LYS A 116 7.25 -0.93 -12.47
CA LYS A 116 6.14 -1.47 -13.26
C LYS A 116 5.07 -2.12 -12.38
N GLU A 117 5.47 -2.93 -11.40
CA GLU A 117 4.55 -3.60 -10.49
C GLU A 117 3.83 -2.59 -9.59
N CYS A 118 4.54 -1.64 -8.98
CA CYS A 118 3.94 -0.61 -8.14
C CYS A 118 2.96 0.28 -8.91
N ARG A 119 3.30 0.69 -10.14
CA ARG A 119 2.37 1.43 -11.00
C ARG A 119 1.13 0.62 -11.34
N ALA A 120 1.30 -0.66 -11.66
CA ALA A 120 0.16 -1.54 -11.92
C ALA A 120 -0.74 -1.70 -10.70
N GLN A 121 -0.20 -1.75 -9.48
CA GLN A 121 -0.99 -1.81 -8.25
C GLN A 121 -1.86 -0.55 -8.12
N LEU A 122 -1.29 0.63 -8.35
CA LEU A 122 -2.02 1.91 -8.35
C LEU A 122 -3.14 1.95 -9.41
N GLU A 123 -2.80 1.67 -10.66
CA GLU A 123 -3.75 1.67 -11.76
C GLU A 123 -4.89 0.66 -11.52
N ARG A 124 -4.58 -0.50 -10.94
CA ARG A 124 -5.57 -1.52 -10.59
C ARG A 124 -6.53 -1.03 -9.50
N ALA A 125 -6.02 -0.36 -8.45
CA ALA A 125 -6.85 0.21 -7.40
C ALA A 125 -7.82 1.27 -7.97
N ILE A 126 -7.31 2.18 -8.79
CA ILE A 126 -8.11 3.20 -9.49
C ILE A 126 -9.17 2.52 -10.38
N TYR A 127 -8.77 1.52 -11.17
CA TYR A 127 -9.69 0.75 -12.03
C TYR A 127 -10.78 0.02 -11.22
N TRP A 128 -10.48 -0.38 -9.98
CA TRP A 128 -11.46 -0.98 -9.08
C TRP A 128 -12.41 0.03 -8.42
N GLY A 129 -12.19 1.33 -8.64
CA GLY A 129 -13.08 2.41 -8.21
C GLY A 129 -12.61 3.16 -6.96
N PHE A 130 -11.39 2.91 -6.47
CA PHE A 130 -10.82 3.71 -5.39
C PHE A 130 -10.40 5.10 -5.89
N ASP A 131 -10.76 6.13 -5.12
CA ASP A 131 -10.14 7.46 -5.24
C ASP A 131 -8.88 7.46 -4.36
N VAL A 132 -7.76 7.03 -4.96
CA VAL A 132 -6.51 6.78 -4.22
C VAL A 132 -5.97 8.09 -3.64
N SER A 133 -5.91 8.18 -2.32
CA SER A 133 -5.58 9.43 -1.61
C SER A 133 -4.11 9.57 -1.20
N HIS A 134 -3.42 8.45 -0.99
CA HIS A 134 -2.04 8.42 -0.52
C HIS A 134 -1.34 7.10 -0.88
N LEU A 135 -0.03 7.08 -0.63
CA LEU A 135 0.83 5.92 -0.74
C LEU A 135 1.47 5.61 0.61
N ASP A 136 1.70 4.33 0.85
CA ASP A 136 2.63 3.79 1.83
C ASP A 136 3.18 2.46 1.26
N SER A 137 3.88 1.65 2.07
CA SER A 137 4.44 0.39 1.58
C SER A 137 4.51 -0.67 2.66
N HIS A 138 4.16 -1.88 2.27
CA HIS A 138 4.18 -3.04 3.13
C HIS A 138 5.59 -3.35 3.64
N MET A 139 5.67 -3.49 4.97
CA MET A 139 6.91 -3.73 5.74
C MET A 139 8.04 -2.72 5.52
N GLY A 140 7.76 -1.55 4.95
CA GLY A 140 8.78 -0.53 4.72
C GLY A 140 9.68 -0.78 3.50
N THR A 141 9.32 -1.73 2.63
CA THR A 141 10.18 -2.21 1.53
C THR A 141 10.64 -1.06 0.61
N LEU A 142 9.75 -0.10 0.36
CA LEU A 142 10.04 1.06 -0.47
C LEU A 142 10.64 2.26 0.28
N GLN A 143 10.50 2.37 1.60
CA GLN A 143 10.96 3.55 2.36
C GLN A 143 12.35 3.40 2.95
N LEU A 144 12.79 2.16 3.21
CA LEU A 144 13.99 1.90 4.01
C LEU A 144 15.28 1.79 3.18
N ARG A 145 15.21 1.80 1.84
CA ARG A 145 16.37 1.79 0.93
C ARG A 145 16.25 2.87 -0.14
N ALA A 146 17.31 3.65 -0.33
CA ALA A 146 17.27 4.89 -1.10
C ALA A 146 16.83 4.73 -2.57
N ASP A 147 17.33 3.70 -3.25
CA ASP A 147 17.01 3.40 -4.65
C ASP A 147 15.56 2.92 -4.85
N PHE A 148 14.99 2.18 -3.89
CA PHE A 148 13.57 1.88 -3.87
C PHE A 148 12.72 3.10 -3.49
N PHE A 149 13.24 3.96 -2.61
CA PHE A 149 12.57 5.20 -2.22
C PHE A 149 12.45 6.18 -3.38
N ASP A 150 13.43 6.20 -4.29
CA ASP A 150 13.33 6.98 -5.53
C ASP A 150 12.13 6.54 -6.38
N VAL A 151 11.89 5.23 -6.51
CA VAL A 151 10.70 4.70 -7.21
C VAL A 151 9.41 5.10 -6.51
N TYR A 152 9.39 5.02 -5.17
CA TYR A 152 8.23 5.45 -4.38
C TYR A 152 7.91 6.94 -4.55
N LEU A 153 8.94 7.78 -4.52
CA LEU A 153 8.78 9.23 -4.66
C LEU A 153 8.35 9.61 -6.08
N GLU A 154 8.88 8.93 -7.11
CA GLU A 154 8.45 9.08 -8.50
C GLU A 154 6.93 8.85 -8.62
N LEU A 155 6.44 7.73 -8.11
CA LEU A 155 5.01 7.39 -8.15
C LEU A 155 4.13 8.32 -7.32
N ALA A 156 4.65 8.91 -6.24
CA ALA A 156 3.90 9.84 -5.40
C ALA A 156 3.72 11.24 -6.01
N VAL A 157 4.56 11.59 -6.99
CA VAL A 157 4.58 12.92 -7.62
C VAL A 157 3.90 12.92 -9.00
N ASP A 158 3.87 11.77 -9.67
CA ASP A 158 3.16 11.55 -10.94
C ASP A 158 1.64 11.75 -10.82
#